data_AF-A0A1S8BKP4-F1
#
_entry.id   AF-A0A1S8BKP4-F1
#
_cell.length_a   1.000
_cell.length_b   1.000
_cell.length_c   1.000
_cell.angle_alpha   90.00
_cell.angle_beta   90.00
_cell.angle_gamma   90.00
#
_symmetry.space_group_name_H-M   'P 1'
#
loop_
_entity.id
_entity.type
_entity.pdbx_description
1 polymer ?
#
loop_
_entity_poly.entity_id
_entity_poly.type
_entity_poly.pdbx_seq_one_letter_code
_entity_poly.pdbx_strand_id
1 'polypeptide(L)'
;MSSHEFPFSLPPLRSALATANAVLHCPTCPQSMATATQNIHMLISLLMTVIDAVHRLLQTIDAEAARVDATGTSKPFMVADASAPHYMHTGTPDCPVKFGMELSGAEWRELARKVVKRQVVGSNGGGGATETETEREQEMGAEDTIYGMLAAFVRRQNRWHDDPAMIEVRRKAMGDGGASIEKMEELGHVRLCVQNVENVVARMKMLDI
;
A
#
# COMPACT_ATOMS: atom_id res chain seq x y z
N MET A 1 20.62 10.17 11.27
CA MET A 1 19.29 10.00 10.65
C MET A 1 19.15 8.53 10.35
N SER A 2 18.19 7.84 10.97
CA SER A 2 17.97 6.42 10.68
C SER A 2 17.22 6.27 9.35
N SER A 3 17.49 5.20 8.59
CA SER A 3 16.77 4.89 7.34
C SER A 3 15.27 4.63 7.55
N HIS A 4 14.82 4.57 8.81
CA HIS A 4 13.43 4.28 9.20
C HIS A 4 12.62 5.55 9.55
N GLU A 5 13.26 6.73 9.58
CA GLU A 5 12.60 8.01 9.83
C GLU A 5 12.02 8.63 8.57
N PHE A 6 11.00 9.48 8.73
CA PHE A 6 10.51 10.33 7.66
C PHE A 6 11.60 11.32 7.21
N PRO A 7 11.82 11.58 5.91
CA PRO A 7 11.13 10.99 4.75
C PRO A 7 11.83 9.74 4.16
N PHE A 8 12.93 9.27 4.76
CA PHE A 8 13.79 8.21 4.23
C PHE A 8 13.13 6.82 4.19
N SER A 9 12.10 6.61 4.98
CA SER A 9 11.26 5.40 4.93
C SER A 9 10.33 5.36 3.72
N LEU A 10 10.07 6.48 3.03
CA LEU A 10 9.12 6.52 1.90
C LEU A 10 9.60 5.74 0.66
N PRO A 11 10.86 5.89 0.17
CA PRO A 11 11.33 5.11 -0.97
C PRO A 11 11.22 3.59 -0.81
N PRO A 12 11.67 2.95 0.30
CA PRO A 12 11.52 1.51 0.46
C PRO A 12 10.05 1.08 0.58
N LEU A 13 9.17 1.89 1.19
CA LEU A 13 7.73 1.62 1.21
C LEU A 13 7.13 1.59 -0.20
N ARG A 14 7.48 2.57 -1.04
CA ARG A 14 7.05 2.61 -2.46
C ARG A 14 7.58 1.42 -3.25
N SER A 15 8.84 1.05 -3.04
CA SER A 15 9.43 -0.14 -3.67
C SER A 15 8.71 -1.42 -3.26
N ALA A 16 8.30 -1.53 -1.99
CA ALA A 16 7.54 -2.67 -1.49
C ALA A 16 6.15 -2.75 -2.15
N LEU A 17 5.46 -1.61 -2.32
CA LEU A 17 4.16 -1.55 -3.00
C LEU A 17 4.27 -1.88 -4.49
N ALA A 18 5.28 -1.35 -5.18
CA ALA A 18 5.54 -1.72 -6.58
C ALA A 18 5.80 -3.23 -6.74
N THR A 19 6.54 -3.82 -5.79
CA THR A 19 6.76 -5.28 -5.75
C THR A 19 5.48 -6.04 -5.51
N ALA A 20 4.65 -5.60 -4.55
CA ALA A 20 3.34 -6.19 -4.30
C ALA A 20 2.47 -6.14 -5.56
N ASN A 21 2.51 -5.04 -6.30
CA ASN A 21 1.77 -4.86 -7.55
C ASN A 21 2.20 -5.88 -8.62
N ALA A 22 3.51 -6.03 -8.82
CA ALA A 22 4.05 -7.00 -9.77
C ALA A 22 3.67 -8.45 -9.41
N VAL A 23 3.71 -8.78 -8.11
CA VAL A 23 3.32 -10.10 -7.61
C VAL A 23 1.82 -10.32 -7.75
N LEU A 24 1.00 -9.29 -7.53
CA LEU A 24 -0.46 -9.35 -7.66
C LEU A 24 -0.88 -9.64 -9.11
N HIS A 25 -0.18 -9.06 -10.08
CA HIS A 25 -0.46 -9.15 -11.51
C HIS A 25 0.36 -10.21 -12.26
N CYS A 26 1.07 -11.09 -11.54
CA CYS A 26 1.89 -12.11 -12.16
C CYS A 26 1.03 -13.09 -13.00
N PRO A 27 1.28 -13.23 -14.32
CA PRO A 27 0.49 -14.09 -15.20
C PRO A 27 0.75 -15.59 -14.98
N THR A 28 1.89 -15.93 -14.39
CA THR A 28 2.33 -17.32 -14.19
C THR A 28 1.85 -17.90 -12.86
N CYS A 29 1.83 -17.11 -11.79
CA CYS A 29 1.43 -17.57 -10.46
C CYS A 29 0.06 -18.27 -10.39
N PRO A 30 -1.00 -17.85 -11.11
CA PRO A 30 -2.30 -18.53 -11.04
C PRO A 30 -2.34 -19.88 -11.77
N GLN A 31 -1.33 -20.24 -12.58
CA GLN A 31 -1.35 -21.46 -13.41
C GLN A 31 -1.18 -22.76 -12.62
N SER A 32 -0.77 -22.69 -11.36
CA SER A 32 -0.65 -23.84 -10.45
C SER A 32 -1.13 -23.48 -9.05
N MET A 33 -1.77 -24.43 -8.36
CA MET A 33 -2.25 -24.24 -6.98
C MET A 33 -1.11 -23.88 -6.03
N ALA A 34 0.04 -24.54 -6.14
CA ALA A 34 1.18 -24.30 -5.27
C ALA A 34 1.70 -22.85 -5.39
N THR A 35 1.87 -22.38 -6.62
CA THR A 35 2.36 -21.01 -6.90
C THR A 35 1.30 -19.97 -6.56
N ALA A 36 0.01 -20.27 -6.75
CA ALA A 36 -1.09 -19.39 -6.38
C ALA A 36 -1.15 -19.18 -4.86
N THR A 37 -1.11 -20.27 -4.09
CA THR A 37 -1.11 -20.25 -2.63
C THR A 37 0.13 -19.54 -2.07
N GLN A 38 1.32 -19.84 -2.61
CA GLN A 38 2.54 -19.15 -2.18
C GLN A 38 2.47 -17.64 -2.45
N ASN A 39 2.00 -17.24 -3.64
CA ASN A 39 1.81 -15.84 -4.01
C ASN A 39 0.87 -15.10 -3.05
N ILE A 40 -0.23 -15.74 -2.65
CA ILE A 40 -1.18 -15.20 -1.66
C ILE A 40 -0.50 -14.97 -0.32
N HIS A 41 0.22 -15.96 0.22
CA HIS A 41 0.89 -15.83 1.51
C HIS A 41 1.98 -14.75 1.49
N MET A 42 2.75 -14.65 0.40
CA MET A 42 3.75 -13.61 0.22
C MET A 42 3.12 -12.21 0.19
N LEU A 43 2.02 -12.02 -0.55
CA LEU A 43 1.31 -10.75 -0.60
C LEU A 43 0.75 -10.35 0.77
N ILE A 44 0.09 -11.27 1.48
CA ILE A 44 -0.44 -11.01 2.83
C ILE A 44 0.70 -10.58 3.76
N SER A 45 1.79 -11.34 3.78
CA SER A 45 2.93 -11.08 4.67
C SER A 45 3.58 -9.72 4.37
N LEU A 46 3.74 -9.40 3.09
CA LEU A 46 4.26 -8.12 2.64
C LEU A 46 3.35 -6.96 3.03
N LEU A 47 2.05 -7.05 2.75
CA LEU A 47 1.09 -5.99 3.06
C LEU A 47 0.96 -5.74 4.56
N MET A 48 0.96 -6.79 5.39
CA MET A 48 1.00 -6.66 6.85
C MET A 48 2.27 -5.95 7.32
N THR A 49 3.42 -6.31 6.74
CA THR A 49 4.71 -5.67 7.07
C THR A 49 4.72 -4.19 6.67
N VAL A 50 4.17 -3.86 5.49
CA VAL A 50 4.04 -2.47 5.02
C VAL A 50 3.12 -1.67 5.95
N ILE A 51 1.98 -2.22 6.36
CA ILE A 51 1.05 -1.58 7.30
C ILE A 51 1.73 -1.31 8.64
N ASP A 52 2.44 -2.30 9.19
CA ASP A 52 3.17 -2.13 10.45
C ASP A 52 4.29 -1.09 10.32
N ALA A 53 4.97 -1.03 9.18
CA ALA A 53 5.98 -0.01 8.90
C ALA A 53 5.37 1.39 8.79
N VAL A 54 4.19 1.53 8.16
CA VAL A 54 3.45 2.80 8.12
C VAL A 54 2.99 3.21 9.52
N HIS A 55 2.47 2.29 10.32
CA HIS A 55 2.07 2.56 11.70
C HIS A 55 3.24 3.12 12.52
N ARG A 56 4.40 2.45 12.46
CA ARG A 56 5.63 2.92 13.12
C ARG A 56 6.09 4.28 12.59
N LEU A 57 5.98 4.51 11.28
CA LEU A 57 6.31 5.79 10.68
C LEU A 57 5.42 6.93 11.20
N LEU A 58 4.12 6.69 11.36
CA LEU A 58 3.21 7.68 11.94
C LEU A 58 3.57 7.98 13.41
N GLN A 59 3.95 6.96 14.18
CA GLN A 59 4.42 7.13 15.56
C GLN A 59 5.72 7.94 15.64
N THR A 60 6.69 7.69 14.74
CA THR A 60 7.94 8.46 14.73
C THR A 60 7.72 9.92 14.30
N ILE A 61 6.78 10.17 13.39
CA ILE A 61 6.33 11.53 13.06
C ILE A 61 5.73 12.21 14.30
N ASP A 62 4.83 11.55 15.02
CA ASP A 62 4.22 12.16 16.21
C ASP A 62 5.26 12.44 17.31
N ALA A 63 6.19 11.52 17.54
CA ALA A 63 7.25 11.68 18.54
C ALA A 63 8.20 12.83 18.19
N GLU A 64 8.58 12.98 16.92
CA GLU A 64 9.45 14.05 16.46
C GLU A 64 8.76 15.41 16.53
N ALA A 65 7.47 15.49 16.20
CA ALA A 65 6.68 16.71 16.36
C ALA A 65 6.63 17.16 17.82
N ALA A 66 6.33 16.23 18.73
CA ALA A 66 6.31 16.50 20.17
C ALA A 66 7.69 16.95 20.68
N ARG A 67 8.78 16.38 20.16
CA ARG A 67 10.15 16.81 20.50
C ARG A 67 10.41 18.25 20.08
N VAL A 68 10.05 18.62 18.86
CA VAL A 68 10.23 19.99 18.30
C VAL A 68 9.44 21.00 19.12
N ASP A 69 8.19 20.69 19.46
CA ASP A 69 7.34 21.55 20.28
C ASP A 69 7.88 21.68 21.72
N ALA A 70 8.34 20.59 22.33
CA ALA A 70 8.90 20.60 23.69
C ALA A 70 10.18 21.42 23.80
N THR A 71 11.00 21.48 22.73
CA THR A 71 12.20 22.31 22.71
C THR A 71 11.92 23.77 22.34
N GLY A 72 10.69 24.11 21.94
CA GLY A 72 10.33 25.45 21.47
C GLY A 72 11.11 25.89 20.22
N THR A 73 11.66 24.92 19.47
CA THR A 73 12.45 25.16 18.27
C THR A 73 11.59 24.99 17.02
N SER A 74 11.95 25.63 15.92
CA SER A 74 11.40 25.31 14.61
C SER A 74 12.26 24.27 13.89
N LYS A 75 11.64 23.54 12.96
CA LYS A 75 12.30 22.54 12.14
C LYS A 75 12.52 23.08 10.73
N PRO A 76 13.77 23.13 10.22
CA PRO A 76 14.02 23.51 8.85
C PRO A 76 13.45 22.42 7.92
N PHE A 77 12.68 22.84 6.94
CA PHE A 77 12.04 21.97 5.96
C PHE A 77 12.25 22.52 4.56
N MET A 78 12.65 21.65 3.64
CA MET A 78 12.91 22.00 2.24
C MET A 78 11.84 21.38 1.36
N VAL A 79 11.16 22.22 0.58
CA VAL A 79 10.20 21.81 -0.44
C VAL A 79 10.83 21.99 -1.81
N ALA A 80 10.68 20.99 -2.68
CA ALA A 80 11.04 21.08 -4.09
C ALA A 80 9.76 21.13 -4.92
N ASP A 81 9.67 22.05 -5.88
CA ASP A 81 8.54 22.13 -6.80
C ASP A 81 8.59 20.99 -7.82
N ALA A 82 7.72 20.00 -7.66
CA ALA A 82 7.66 18.85 -8.56
C ALA A 82 7.12 19.18 -9.97
N SER A 83 6.50 20.36 -10.17
CA SER A 83 6.01 20.80 -11.48
C SER A 83 7.10 21.43 -12.35
N ALA A 84 8.24 21.77 -11.74
CA ALA A 84 9.35 22.32 -12.48
C ALA A 84 9.97 21.28 -13.43
N PRO A 85 10.49 21.69 -14.60
CA PRO A 85 11.16 20.77 -15.50
C PRO A 85 12.31 20.03 -14.82
N HIS A 86 12.50 18.74 -15.13
CA HIS A 86 13.53 17.90 -14.51
C HIS A 86 14.95 18.49 -14.59
N TYR A 87 15.29 19.21 -15.65
CA TYR A 87 16.60 19.85 -15.79
C TYR A 87 16.84 20.99 -14.78
N MET A 88 15.78 21.55 -14.18
CA MET A 88 15.89 22.55 -13.11
C MET A 88 16.14 21.89 -11.74
N HIS A 89 15.88 20.59 -11.60
CA HIS A 89 16.20 19.84 -10.40
C HIS A 89 17.65 19.35 -10.46
N THR A 90 18.57 20.11 -9.89
CA THR A 90 20.00 19.73 -9.84
C THR A 90 20.28 18.59 -8.86
N GLY A 91 19.35 18.30 -7.94
CA GLY A 91 19.53 17.35 -6.84
C GLY A 91 20.46 17.86 -5.72
N THR A 92 21.15 18.98 -5.92
CA THR A 92 22.08 19.59 -4.95
C THR A 92 21.35 20.46 -3.92
N PRO A 93 22.02 20.91 -2.84
CA PRO A 93 21.49 21.92 -1.93
C PRO A 93 21.10 23.22 -2.65
N ASP A 94 21.86 23.62 -3.67
CA ASP A 94 21.64 24.85 -4.46
C ASP A 94 20.61 24.69 -5.59
N CYS A 95 19.70 23.73 -5.46
CA CYS A 95 18.67 23.48 -6.46
C CYS A 95 17.71 24.68 -6.54
N PRO A 96 17.60 25.38 -7.68
CA PRO A 96 16.87 26.66 -7.78
C PRO A 96 15.37 26.52 -7.55
N VAL A 97 14.85 25.32 -7.72
CA VAL A 97 13.43 24.97 -7.52
C VAL A 97 13.13 24.43 -6.11
N LYS A 98 14.06 24.63 -5.17
CA LYS A 98 13.86 24.35 -3.74
C LYS A 98 13.73 25.65 -2.96
N PHE A 99 12.84 25.68 -2.00
CA PHE A 99 12.78 26.73 -0.99
C PHE A 99 12.68 26.14 0.41
N GLY A 100 13.29 26.82 1.37
CA GLY A 100 13.28 26.46 2.77
C GLY A 100 12.17 27.18 3.53
N MET A 101 11.63 26.52 4.54
CA MET A 101 10.70 27.09 5.51
C MET A 101 11.02 26.53 6.90
N GLU A 102 10.72 27.31 7.93
CA GLU A 102 10.78 26.87 9.32
C GLU A 102 9.38 26.47 9.76
N LEU A 103 9.25 25.25 10.30
CA LEU A 103 7.96 24.70 10.72
C LEU A 103 7.92 24.47 12.23
N SER A 104 6.79 24.77 12.86
CA SER A 104 6.47 24.24 14.19
C SER A 104 6.33 22.71 14.16
N GLY A 105 6.37 22.05 15.32
CA GLY A 105 6.14 20.61 15.41
C GLY A 105 4.77 20.22 14.86
N ALA A 106 3.74 21.01 15.16
CA ALA A 106 2.38 20.82 14.65
C ALA A 106 2.29 20.92 13.10
N GLU A 107 2.87 21.96 12.48
CA GLU A 107 2.84 22.12 11.02
C GLU A 107 3.63 21.01 10.32
N TRP A 108 4.81 20.67 10.84
CA TRP A 108 5.61 19.57 10.30
C TRP A 108 4.90 18.23 10.41
N ARG A 109 4.25 17.95 11.55
CA ARG A 109 3.43 16.75 11.76
C ARG A 109 2.34 16.63 10.72
N GLU A 110 1.60 17.71 10.51
CA GLU A 110 0.48 17.75 9.58
C GLU A 110 0.96 17.48 8.14
N LEU A 111 2.05 18.14 7.72
CA LEU A 111 2.64 17.93 6.40
C LEU A 111 3.16 16.51 6.21
N ALA A 112 3.92 15.98 7.17
CA ALA A 112 4.48 14.63 7.10
C ALA A 112 3.36 13.57 7.06
N ARG A 113 2.33 13.71 7.91
CA ARG A 113 1.16 12.83 7.90
C ARG A 113 0.37 12.91 6.60
N LYS A 114 0.19 14.10 6.00
CA LYS A 114 -0.43 14.24 4.67
C LYS A 114 0.33 13.47 3.59
N VAL A 115 1.66 13.51 3.60
CA VAL A 115 2.49 12.75 2.64
C VAL A 115 2.31 11.24 2.83
N VAL A 116 2.31 10.75 4.08
CA VAL A 116 2.07 9.33 4.37
C VAL A 116 0.65 8.92 3.99
N LYS A 117 -0.37 9.71 4.35
CA LYS A 117 -1.77 9.48 4.00
C LYS A 117 -1.97 9.30 2.50
N ARG A 118 -1.30 10.13 1.68
CA ARG A 118 -1.33 10.01 0.22
C ARG A 118 -0.81 8.66 -0.28
N GLN A 119 0.19 8.07 0.38
CA GLN A 119 0.68 6.72 0.02
C GLN A 119 -0.30 5.62 0.44
N VAL A 120 -1.06 5.85 1.51
CA VAL A 120 -1.96 4.82 2.06
C VAL A 120 -3.30 4.80 1.32
N VAL A 121 -3.93 5.97 1.18
CA VAL A 121 -5.29 6.13 0.64
C VAL A 121 -5.28 6.65 -0.80
N GLY A 122 -4.21 7.32 -1.22
CA GLY A 122 -4.17 8.07 -2.46
C GLY A 122 -4.47 9.55 -2.26
N SER A 123 -4.40 10.31 -3.36
CA SER A 123 -4.95 11.66 -3.39
C SER A 123 -6.43 11.57 -3.69
N ASN A 124 -7.29 12.00 -2.76
CA ASN A 124 -8.64 12.42 -3.16
C ASN A 124 -8.44 13.52 -4.20
N GLY A 125 -8.89 13.32 -5.44
CA GLY A 125 -8.69 14.24 -6.55
C GLY A 125 -9.30 15.62 -6.28
N GLY A 126 -8.59 16.46 -5.53
CA GLY A 126 -8.87 17.88 -5.38
C GLY A 126 -7.98 18.64 -6.34
N GLY A 127 -8.35 18.68 -7.62
CA GLY A 127 -7.60 19.42 -8.64
C GLY A 127 -8.00 19.08 -10.07
N GLY A 128 -9.15 19.61 -10.52
CA GLY A 128 -9.40 20.04 -11.90
C GLY A 128 -8.95 19.17 -13.07
N ALA A 129 -9.16 17.86 -13.05
CA ALA A 129 -8.97 17.02 -14.24
C ALA A 129 -10.33 16.77 -14.92
N THR A 130 -10.41 17.13 -16.19
CA THR A 130 -11.57 17.01 -17.09
C THR A 130 -12.07 15.56 -17.23
N GLU A 131 -13.40 15.42 -17.30
CA GLU A 131 -14.20 14.22 -17.03
C GLU A 131 -14.06 13.01 -17.99
N THR A 132 -13.10 12.99 -18.91
CA THR A 132 -13.10 11.97 -19.98
C THR A 132 -11.92 11.00 -19.99
N GLU A 133 -10.86 11.22 -19.20
CA GLU A 133 -9.69 10.31 -19.11
C GLU A 133 -9.54 9.68 -17.70
N THR A 134 -10.43 10.06 -16.79
CA THR A 134 -10.27 9.88 -15.35
C THR A 134 -10.48 8.46 -14.85
N GLU A 135 -11.29 7.63 -15.53
CA GLU A 135 -11.69 6.33 -14.98
C GLU A 135 -10.56 5.28 -15.02
N ARG A 136 -9.81 5.20 -16.12
CA ARG A 136 -8.68 4.24 -16.23
C ARG A 136 -7.45 4.70 -15.44
N GLU A 137 -7.17 6.00 -15.41
CA GLU A 137 -6.06 6.55 -14.61
C GLU A 137 -6.37 6.55 -13.11
N GLN A 138 -7.63 6.72 -12.70
CA GLN A 138 -8.04 6.55 -11.30
C GLN A 138 -7.95 5.10 -10.84
N GLU A 139 -8.36 4.12 -11.67
CA GLU A 139 -8.21 2.71 -11.30
C GLU A 139 -6.74 2.32 -11.15
N MET A 140 -5.87 2.75 -12.07
CA MET A 140 -4.44 2.44 -12.03
C MET A 140 -3.72 3.19 -10.90
N GLY A 141 -4.05 4.47 -10.68
CA GLY A 141 -3.50 5.29 -9.60
C GLY A 141 -3.98 4.89 -8.21
N ALA A 142 -5.14 4.23 -8.10
CA ALA A 142 -5.60 3.64 -6.85
C ALA A 142 -4.74 2.44 -6.45
N GLU A 143 -4.31 1.61 -7.41
CA GLU A 143 -3.52 0.39 -7.12
C GLU A 143 -2.10 0.68 -6.62
N ASP A 144 -1.58 1.89 -6.80
CA ASP A 144 -0.30 2.34 -6.21
C ASP A 144 -0.40 2.69 -4.72
N THR A 145 -1.61 2.63 -4.15
CA THR A 145 -1.87 2.87 -2.73
C THR A 145 -2.04 1.56 -1.96
N ILE A 146 -1.84 1.58 -0.64
CA ILE A 146 -2.09 0.38 0.18
C ILE A 146 -3.57 -0.06 0.08
N TYR A 147 -4.50 0.88 0.14
CA TYR A 147 -5.93 0.59 0.04
C TYR A 147 -6.30 0.00 -1.33
N GLY A 148 -5.83 0.59 -2.43
CA GLY A 148 -6.13 0.07 -3.74
C GLY A 148 -5.45 -1.25 -4.03
N MET A 149 -4.23 -1.48 -3.52
CA MET A 149 -3.56 -2.79 -3.58
C MET A 149 -4.39 -3.87 -2.87
N LEU A 150 -4.93 -3.57 -1.69
CA LEU A 150 -5.80 -4.51 -0.98
C LEU A 150 -7.11 -4.74 -1.71
N ALA A 151 -7.74 -3.69 -2.24
CA ALA A 151 -8.95 -3.82 -3.02
C ALA A 151 -8.71 -4.69 -4.27
N ALA A 152 -7.61 -4.46 -4.98
CA ALA A 152 -7.18 -5.27 -6.13
C ALA A 152 -6.91 -6.72 -5.72
N PHE A 153 -6.31 -6.93 -4.55
CA PHE A 153 -6.08 -8.27 -4.01
C PHE A 153 -7.39 -8.99 -3.66
N VAL A 154 -8.35 -8.34 -2.99
CA VAL A 154 -9.69 -8.89 -2.74
C VAL A 154 -10.37 -9.26 -4.06
N ARG A 155 -10.36 -8.34 -5.05
CA ARG A 155 -10.97 -8.59 -6.36
C ARG A 155 -10.35 -9.82 -7.02
N ARG A 156 -9.02 -9.96 -6.99
CA ARG A 156 -8.32 -11.13 -7.51
C ARG A 156 -8.71 -12.41 -6.77
N GLN A 157 -8.79 -12.38 -5.44
CA GLN A 157 -9.20 -13.54 -4.66
C GLN A 157 -10.64 -13.96 -4.99
N ASN A 158 -11.56 -13.00 -5.05
CA ASN A 158 -12.95 -13.26 -5.45
C ASN A 158 -13.00 -13.90 -6.84
N ARG A 159 -12.36 -13.30 -7.85
CA ARG A 159 -12.30 -13.87 -9.21
C ARG A 159 -11.76 -15.29 -9.22
N TRP A 160 -10.69 -15.57 -8.47
CA TRP A 160 -10.12 -16.92 -8.39
C TRP A 160 -11.07 -17.93 -7.72
N HIS A 161 -11.83 -17.51 -6.71
CA HIS A 161 -12.82 -18.36 -6.06
C HIS A 161 -14.07 -18.59 -6.91
N ASP A 162 -14.45 -17.60 -7.70
CA ASP A 162 -15.69 -17.60 -8.50
C ASP A 162 -15.47 -18.19 -9.91
N ASP A 163 -14.22 -18.37 -10.36
CA ASP A 163 -13.86 -18.95 -11.65
C ASP A 163 -14.13 -20.48 -11.68
N PRO A 164 -15.03 -20.97 -12.56
CA PRO A 164 -15.33 -22.40 -12.69
C PRO A 164 -14.12 -23.27 -13.02
N ALA A 165 -13.15 -22.76 -13.79
CA ALA A 165 -11.94 -23.50 -14.10
C ALA A 165 -11.08 -23.72 -12.85
N MET A 166 -11.02 -22.73 -11.96
CA MET A 166 -10.26 -22.82 -10.72
C MET A 166 -10.99 -23.64 -9.65
N ILE A 167 -12.32 -23.71 -9.68
CA ILE A 167 -13.10 -24.69 -8.89
C ILE A 167 -12.66 -26.11 -9.25
N GLU A 168 -12.56 -26.44 -10.53
CA GLU A 168 -12.17 -27.78 -10.98
C GLU A 168 -10.71 -28.12 -10.61
N VAL A 169 -9.79 -27.15 -10.73
CA VAL A 169 -8.40 -27.35 -10.32
C VAL A 169 -8.31 -27.62 -8.81
N ARG A 170 -9.06 -26.90 -7.98
CA ARG A 170 -9.15 -27.15 -6.53
C ARG A 170 -9.70 -28.54 -6.23
N ARG A 171 -10.78 -28.94 -6.92
CA ARG A 171 -11.40 -30.27 -6.78
C ARG A 171 -10.39 -31.38 -7.05
N LYS A 172 -9.61 -31.27 -8.14
CA LYS A 172 -8.55 -32.23 -8.48
C LYS A 172 -7.41 -32.26 -7.47
N ALA A 173 -6.97 -31.09 -6.99
CA ALA A 173 -5.84 -30.99 -6.08
C ALA A 173 -6.12 -31.60 -4.69
N MET A 174 -7.37 -31.61 -4.24
CA MET A 174 -7.78 -32.20 -2.96
C MET A 174 -8.06 -33.72 -3.04
N GLY A 175 -8.01 -34.30 -4.25
CA GLY A 175 -8.19 -35.72 -4.51
C GLY A 175 -9.66 -36.17 -4.52
N ASP A 176 -10.01 -37.13 -5.39
CA ASP A 176 -11.31 -37.83 -5.41
C ASP A 176 -11.55 -38.73 -4.16
N GLY A 177 -10.72 -38.58 -3.12
CA GLY A 177 -10.62 -39.48 -1.98
C GLY A 177 -11.67 -39.25 -0.90
N GLY A 178 -12.95 -39.44 -1.21
CA GLY A 178 -13.97 -39.87 -0.24
C GLY A 178 -14.33 -38.94 0.93
N ALA A 179 -13.86 -37.69 1.00
CA ALA A 179 -14.50 -36.72 1.89
C ALA A 179 -15.91 -36.43 1.34
N SER A 180 -16.94 -36.35 2.19
CA SER A 180 -18.28 -36.03 1.72
C SER A 180 -18.25 -34.68 0.99
N ILE A 181 -18.97 -34.59 -0.13
CA ILE A 181 -19.09 -33.37 -0.93
C ILE A 181 -19.47 -32.17 -0.03
N GLU A 182 -20.29 -32.39 1.00
CA GLU A 182 -20.66 -31.40 2.02
C GLU A 182 -19.46 -30.86 2.83
N LYS A 183 -18.53 -31.72 3.29
CA LYS A 183 -17.32 -31.27 3.99
C LYS A 183 -16.33 -30.55 3.07
N MET A 184 -16.35 -30.89 1.77
CA MET A 184 -15.52 -30.23 0.77
C MET A 184 -16.11 -28.86 0.35
N GLU A 185 -17.43 -28.73 0.27
CA GLU A 185 -18.10 -27.42 0.10
C GLU A 185 -17.82 -26.52 1.30
N GLU A 186 -17.89 -27.03 2.53
CA GLU A 186 -17.52 -26.28 3.73
C GLU A 186 -16.08 -25.75 3.68
N LEU A 187 -15.10 -26.57 3.27
CA LEU A 187 -13.70 -26.14 3.10
C LEU A 187 -13.49 -25.23 1.88
N GLY A 188 -14.25 -25.42 0.81
CA GLY A 188 -14.28 -24.53 -0.36
C GLY A 188 -14.89 -23.15 -0.04
N HIS A 189 -15.78 -23.09 0.94
CA HIS A 189 -16.35 -21.88 1.53
C HIS A 189 -15.42 -21.22 2.56
N VAL A 190 -14.43 -21.94 3.11
CA VAL A 190 -13.33 -21.32 3.85
C VAL A 190 -12.49 -20.54 2.85
N ARG A 191 -12.93 -19.31 2.57
CA ARG A 191 -12.18 -18.28 1.87
C ARG A 191 -11.06 -17.80 2.80
N LEU A 192 -10.16 -18.69 3.21
CA LEU A 192 -9.04 -18.40 4.13
C LEU A 192 -8.24 -17.20 3.62
N CYS A 193 -8.10 -17.10 2.29
CA CYS A 193 -7.49 -15.99 1.60
C CYS A 193 -8.27 -14.68 1.79
N VAL A 194 -9.61 -14.70 1.75
CA VAL A 194 -10.46 -13.53 2.01
C VAL A 194 -10.43 -13.15 3.49
N GLN A 195 -10.52 -14.11 4.43
CA GLN A 195 -10.40 -13.85 5.87
C GLN A 195 -9.04 -13.22 6.21
N ASN A 196 -7.96 -13.69 5.59
CA ASN A 196 -6.65 -13.09 5.78
C ASN A 196 -6.60 -11.66 5.23
N VAL A 197 -7.26 -11.38 4.11
CA VAL A 197 -7.35 -10.02 3.58
C VAL A 197 -8.23 -9.13 4.47
N GLU A 198 -9.31 -9.65 5.04
CA GLU A 198 -10.13 -8.95 6.04
C GLU A 198 -9.32 -8.60 7.29
N ASN A 199 -8.43 -9.49 7.75
CA ASN A 199 -7.50 -9.18 8.83
C ASN A 199 -6.56 -8.03 8.49
N VAL A 200 -6.07 -7.98 7.24
CA VAL A 200 -5.23 -6.88 6.75
C VAL A 200 -6.03 -5.57 6.71
N VAL A 201 -7.27 -5.61 6.23
CA VAL A 201 -8.19 -4.46 6.24
C VAL A 201 -8.49 -3.98 7.66
N ALA A 202 -8.72 -4.89 8.60
CA ALA A 202 -8.93 -4.56 10.01
C ALA A 202 -7.69 -3.89 10.61
N ARG A 203 -6.49 -4.37 10.28
CA ARG A 203 -5.21 -3.75 10.67
C ARG A 203 -5.09 -2.33 10.12
N MET A 204 -5.50 -2.10 8.88
CA MET A 204 -5.50 -0.77 8.29
C MET A 204 -6.43 0.23 8.97
N LYS A 205 -7.58 -0.22 9.48
CA LYS A 205 -8.50 0.66 10.24
C LYS A 205 -7.88 1.19 11.54
N MET A 206 -6.81 0.56 12.05
CA MET A 206 -6.05 1.05 13.20
C MET A 206 -5.04 2.14 12.83
N LEU A 207 -4.79 2.37 11.54
CA LEU A 207 -3.99 3.49 11.12
C LEU A 207 -4.87 4.74 11.25
N ASP A 208 -4.56 5.59 12.23
CA ASP A 208 -5.20 6.89 12.43
C ASP A 208 -4.73 7.88 11.35
N ILE A 209 -5.26 7.73 10.12
CA ILE A 209 -4.86 8.49 8.93
C ILE A 209 -5.98 9.35 8.35
#